data_AF-A0A5N6P314-F1
#
_entry.id   AF-A0A5N6P314-F1
#
_cell.length_a   1.000
_cell.length_b   1.000
_cell.length_c   1.000
_cell.angle_alpha   90.00
_cell.angle_beta   90.00
_cell.angle_gamma   90.00
#
_symmetry.space_group_name_H-M   'P 1'
#
loop_
_entity.id
_entity.type
_entity.pdbx_description
1 polymer ?
#
loop_
_entity_poly.entity_id
_entity_poly.type
_entity_poly.pdbx_seq_one_letter_code
_entity_poly.pdbx_strand_id
1 'polypeptide(L)'
;MTKTTDQLTALEDGSGDGSGRVKLSRVESIDSGLQDPLVVCGPDVMLMILNRLDACSLASTLLVSRRWRKVASSDIIWSKKCEELWVGKAHLPHFLQTQGLSKLSAYSLSVKDGKRNRIMKEDLWDHAWEFHFREAFKFNFEAPEYWRNLDPYWTGEHSTMRRYFHPDGSQTADLNDQVWGGHESCYSIVTSFLADGNMRKHYVRINRWPPMRVARRQDWGWEMSNHLYCYSSVPDAHIKGGTGPYLPIL
;
A
#
# COMPACT_ATOMS: atom_id res chain seq x y z
N MET A 1 -48.75 -7.61 -59.99
CA MET A 1 -49.80 -6.67 -59.54
C MET A 1 -49.20 -5.88 -58.39
N THR A 2 -48.78 -4.63 -58.46
CA THR A 2 -48.88 -3.51 -59.42
C THR A 2 -47.52 -2.79 -59.43
N LYS A 3 -47.08 -2.36 -60.62
CA LYS A 3 -45.90 -1.52 -60.89
C LYS A 3 -46.11 -0.09 -60.31
N THR A 4 -45.10 0.74 -60.05
CA THR A 4 -44.51 1.76 -60.98
C THR A 4 -43.33 2.42 -60.21
N THR A 5 -42.05 2.38 -60.64
CA THR A 5 -41.26 3.30 -61.53
C THR A 5 -41.34 4.78 -61.09
N ASP A 6 -40.28 5.59 -60.90
CA ASP A 6 -39.18 6.06 -61.79
C ASP A 6 -38.16 6.87 -60.93
N GLN A 7 -36.84 6.66 -61.06
CA GLN A 7 -35.81 7.44 -61.81
C GLN A 7 -35.09 8.59 -61.07
N LEU A 8 -33.78 8.68 -61.38
CA LEU A 8 -32.77 9.64 -60.93
C LEU A 8 -33.07 11.09 -61.36
N THR A 9 -32.63 12.08 -60.57
CA THR A 9 -31.71 13.16 -61.01
C THR A 9 -31.15 13.93 -59.80
N ALA A 10 -29.86 14.27 -59.87
CA ALA A 10 -29.18 15.22 -59.01
C ALA A 10 -29.25 16.64 -59.61
N LEU A 11 -29.25 17.69 -58.76
CA LEU A 11 -28.44 18.92 -58.84
C LEU A 11 -28.96 20.05 -57.92
N GLU A 12 -28.04 20.48 -57.04
CA GLU A 12 -27.68 21.85 -56.57
C GLU A 12 -28.68 22.90 -56.02
N ASP A 13 -28.17 23.49 -54.93
CA ASP A 13 -28.21 24.89 -54.47
C ASP A 13 -29.46 25.54 -53.88
N GLY A 14 -29.31 25.97 -52.62
CA GLY A 14 -30.27 26.80 -51.90
C GLY A 14 -29.88 27.08 -50.45
N SER A 15 -28.88 27.95 -50.29
CA SER A 15 -28.47 28.58 -49.02
C SER A 15 -29.64 29.25 -48.30
N GLY A 16 -29.75 29.11 -46.97
CA GLY A 16 -30.83 29.73 -46.18
C GLY A 16 -30.75 29.47 -44.68
N ASP A 17 -29.99 30.33 -44.01
CA ASP A 17 -29.81 30.53 -42.56
C ASP A 17 -31.00 30.14 -41.65
N GLY A 18 -30.72 29.29 -40.66
CA GLY A 18 -31.66 28.83 -39.64
C GLY A 18 -30.96 28.66 -38.29
N SER A 19 -30.60 29.78 -37.67
CA SER A 19 -30.11 29.88 -36.29
C SER A 19 -31.17 29.41 -35.28
N GLY A 20 -31.31 28.09 -35.15
CA GLY A 20 -32.12 27.41 -34.13
C GLY A 20 -31.36 27.32 -32.81
N ARG A 21 -31.23 28.44 -32.10
CA ARG A 21 -30.69 28.45 -30.74
C ARG A 21 -31.73 27.81 -29.81
N VAL A 22 -31.58 26.50 -29.56
CA VAL A 22 -32.34 25.79 -28.52
C VAL A 22 -32.04 26.50 -27.18
N LYS A 23 -33.02 27.27 -26.70
CA LYS A 23 -33.00 27.81 -25.34
C LYS A 23 -33.16 26.62 -24.40
N LEU A 24 -32.05 26.12 -23.90
CA LEU A 24 -32.03 25.26 -22.73
C LEU A 24 -32.57 26.11 -21.58
N SER A 25 -33.85 25.94 -21.28
CA SER A 25 -34.49 26.58 -20.13
C SER A 25 -33.70 26.18 -18.89
N ARG A 26 -33.07 27.18 -18.27
CA ARG A 26 -32.44 27.08 -16.96
C ARG A 26 -33.47 26.47 -16.02
N VAL A 27 -33.23 25.24 -15.59
CA VAL A 27 -33.96 24.66 -14.46
C VAL A 27 -33.75 25.64 -13.32
N GLU A 28 -34.82 26.31 -12.90
CA GLU A 28 -34.80 27.21 -11.76
C GLU A 28 -34.33 26.38 -10.56
N SER A 29 -33.10 26.64 -10.14
CA SER A 29 -32.56 26.09 -8.91
C SER A 29 -33.43 26.60 -7.78
N ILE A 30 -34.00 25.69 -7.00
CA ILE A 30 -34.52 26.00 -5.68
C ILE A 30 -33.34 26.56 -4.90
N ASP A 31 -33.21 27.89 -4.86
CA ASP A 31 -32.28 28.61 -3.99
C ASP A 31 -32.88 28.57 -2.58
N SER A 32 -32.94 27.37 -1.99
CA SER A 32 -33.05 27.24 -0.56
C SER A 32 -31.79 27.88 0.00
N GLY A 33 -31.91 28.88 0.87
CA GLY A 33 -30.82 29.69 1.43
C GLY A 33 -29.77 28.92 2.27
N LEU A 34 -29.27 27.81 1.75
CA LEU A 34 -28.13 27.05 2.23
C LEU A 34 -26.87 27.85 1.88
N GLN A 35 -26.47 28.70 2.82
CA GLN A 35 -25.16 29.32 2.79
C GLN A 35 -24.08 28.25 3.03
N ASP A 36 -22.93 28.41 2.35
CA ASP A 36 -21.76 27.55 2.56
C ASP A 36 -21.33 27.63 4.04
N PRO A 37 -21.32 26.52 4.79
CA PRO A 37 -20.96 26.55 6.21
C PRO A 37 -19.53 27.05 6.43
N LEU A 38 -18.64 26.92 5.45
CA LEU A 38 -17.29 27.50 5.53
C LEU A 38 -17.32 29.04 5.50
N VAL A 39 -18.32 29.65 4.84
CA VAL A 39 -18.53 31.11 4.86
C VAL A 39 -19.14 31.54 6.18
N VAL A 40 -20.13 30.79 6.69
CA VAL A 40 -20.86 31.15 7.91
C VAL A 40 -20.02 30.94 9.17
N CYS A 41 -19.36 29.78 9.29
CA CYS A 41 -18.62 29.38 10.49
C CYS A 41 -17.15 29.82 10.46
N GLY A 42 -16.61 30.15 9.28
CA GLY A 42 -15.20 30.45 9.09
C GLY A 42 -14.29 29.22 9.11
N PRO A 43 -12.98 29.40 8.80
CA PRO A 43 -12.04 28.29 8.63
C PRO A 43 -11.70 27.55 9.91
N ASP A 44 -11.65 28.21 11.07
CA ASP A 44 -11.22 27.59 12.33
C ASP A 44 -12.27 26.64 12.88
N VAL A 45 -13.54 27.06 12.92
CA VAL A 45 -14.66 26.21 13.30
C VAL A 45 -14.80 25.06 12.30
N MET A 46 -14.63 25.34 11.00
CA MET A 46 -14.67 24.30 9.98
C MET A 46 -13.56 23.27 10.19
N LEU A 47 -12.35 23.69 10.54
CA LEU A 47 -11.24 22.80 10.87
C LEU A 47 -11.58 21.91 12.08
N MET A 48 -12.19 22.47 13.12
CA MET A 48 -12.65 21.69 14.27
C MET A 48 -13.69 20.63 13.89
N ILE A 49 -14.64 20.97 13.02
CA ILE A 49 -15.66 20.05 12.51
C ILE A 49 -15.00 18.93 11.68
N LEU A 50 -14.17 19.29 10.70
CA LEU A 50 -13.50 18.35 9.81
C LEU A 50 -12.56 17.39 10.56
N ASN A 51 -11.95 17.84 11.67
CA ASN A 51 -11.10 17.01 12.51
C ASN A 51 -11.85 15.85 13.22
N ARG A 52 -13.20 15.89 13.24
CA ARG A 52 -14.04 14.81 13.76
C ARG A 52 -14.36 13.72 12.73
N LEU A 53 -14.11 13.97 11.45
CA LEU A 53 -14.40 13.02 10.37
C LEU A 53 -13.37 11.89 10.33
N ASP A 54 -13.79 10.73 9.82
CA ASP A 54 -12.85 9.68 9.41
C ASP A 54 -12.08 10.11 8.14
N ALA A 55 -10.99 9.40 7.84
CA ALA A 55 -10.11 9.77 6.73
C ALA A 55 -10.79 9.70 5.35
N CYS A 56 -11.74 8.79 5.13
CA CYS A 56 -12.46 8.66 3.86
C CYS A 56 -13.45 9.82 3.67
N SER A 57 -14.21 10.14 4.72
CA SER A 57 -15.11 11.30 4.71
C SER A 57 -14.33 12.60 4.52
N LEU A 58 -13.22 12.78 5.25
CA LEU A 58 -12.34 13.93 5.12
C LEU A 58 -11.75 14.04 3.70
N ALA A 59 -11.29 12.94 3.10
CA ALA A 59 -10.78 12.93 1.74
C ALA A 59 -11.83 13.38 0.72
N SER A 60 -13.10 12.99 0.93
CA SER A 60 -14.20 13.42 0.07
C SER A 60 -14.42 14.93 0.12
N THR A 61 -14.21 15.57 1.28
CA THR A 61 -14.32 17.03 1.42
C THR A 61 -13.31 17.83 0.59
N LEU A 62 -12.17 17.22 0.22
CA LEU A 62 -11.17 17.82 -0.67
C LEU A 62 -11.69 18.05 -2.10
N LEU A 63 -12.78 17.39 -2.47
CA LEU A 63 -13.39 17.45 -3.81
C LEU A 63 -14.54 18.46 -3.91
N VAL A 64 -15.02 19.01 -2.78
CA VAL A 64 -16.19 19.91 -2.73
C VAL A 64 -15.90 21.24 -3.40
N SER A 65 -14.83 21.93 -2.97
CA SER A 65 -14.42 23.21 -3.55
C SER A 65 -12.96 23.54 -3.24
N ARG A 66 -12.39 24.55 -3.92
CA ARG A 66 -11.02 25.04 -3.64
C ARG A 66 -10.86 25.56 -2.20
N ARG A 67 -11.90 26.20 -1.65
CA ARG A 67 -11.88 26.74 -0.28
C ARG A 67 -11.92 25.63 0.76
N TRP A 68 -12.81 24.65 0.56
CA TRP A 68 -12.89 23.46 1.40
C TRP A 68 -11.60 22.66 1.36
N ARG A 69 -11.03 22.46 0.16
CA ARG A 69 -9.73 21.79 0.01
C ARG A 69 -8.63 22.44 0.85
N LYS A 70 -8.56 23.78 0.89
CA LYS A 70 -7.54 24.50 1.66
C LYS A 70 -7.60 24.18 3.16
N VAL A 71 -8.80 24.04 3.73
CA VAL A 71 -8.97 23.69 5.15
C VAL A 71 -8.81 22.19 5.37
N ALA A 72 -9.43 21.37 4.51
CA ALA A 72 -9.41 19.92 4.60
C ALA A 72 -8.03 19.30 4.33
N SER A 73 -7.12 19.99 3.64
CA SER A 73 -5.73 19.56 3.44
C SER A 73 -4.78 19.99 4.57
N SER A 74 -5.31 20.49 5.68
CA SER A 74 -4.50 20.97 6.80
C SER A 74 -3.71 19.85 7.45
N ASP A 75 -2.40 20.06 7.64
CA ASP A 75 -1.52 19.11 8.32
C ASP A 75 -1.90 18.89 9.78
N ILE A 76 -2.62 19.82 10.42
CA ILE A 76 -3.15 19.66 11.78
C ILE A 76 -4.11 18.46 11.84
N ILE A 77 -5.02 18.35 10.86
CA ILE A 77 -5.99 17.25 10.80
C ILE A 77 -5.29 15.96 10.39
N TRP A 78 -4.48 16.03 9.32
CA TRP A 78 -3.84 14.83 8.76
C TRP A 78 -2.72 14.27 9.64
N SER A 79 -2.08 15.05 10.52
CA SER A 79 -1.13 14.51 11.49
C SER A 79 -1.81 13.51 12.41
N LYS A 80 -2.98 13.87 12.96
CA LYS A 80 -3.77 12.98 13.79
C LYS A 80 -4.23 11.74 13.03
N LYS A 81 -4.62 11.89 11.76
CA LYS A 81 -4.99 10.74 10.90
C LYS A 81 -3.81 9.83 10.58
N CYS A 82 -2.60 10.37 10.43
CA CYS A 82 -1.40 9.56 10.30
C CYS A 82 -1.10 8.79 11.57
N GLU A 83 -1.17 9.43 12.75
CA GLU A 83 -0.99 8.76 14.04
C GLU A 83 -1.99 7.61 14.21
N GLU A 84 -3.29 7.86 13.97
CA GLU A 84 -4.35 6.84 14.00
C GLU A 84 -4.06 5.68 13.02
N LEU A 85 -3.58 5.98 11.81
CA LEU A 85 -3.28 4.99 10.78
C LEU A 85 -2.04 4.13 11.11
N TRP A 86 -1.04 4.75 11.72
CA TRP A 86 0.27 4.14 11.99
C TRP A 86 0.30 3.34 13.29
N VAL A 87 -0.75 3.43 14.13
CA VAL A 87 -0.88 2.57 15.32
C VAL A 87 -0.79 1.10 14.93
N GLY A 88 0.12 0.38 15.59
CA GLY A 88 0.31 -1.06 15.40
C GLY A 88 0.93 -1.44 14.06
N LYS A 89 1.52 -0.49 13.31
CA LYS A 89 2.25 -0.80 12.08
C LYS A 89 3.70 -1.16 12.38
N ALA A 90 4.22 -2.18 11.70
CA ALA A 90 5.57 -2.69 11.84
C ALA A 90 6.59 -1.77 11.16
N HIS A 91 6.30 -1.34 9.94
CA HIS A 91 7.22 -0.57 9.10
C HIS A 91 6.51 0.56 8.37
N LEU A 92 7.22 1.67 8.23
CA LEU A 92 6.87 2.81 7.40
C LEU A 92 7.86 2.96 6.24
N PRO A 93 7.42 3.51 5.10
CA PRO A 93 8.30 3.79 3.98
C PRO A 93 9.35 4.86 4.29
N HIS A 94 10.59 4.66 3.85
CA HIS A 94 11.69 5.63 4.02
C HIS A 94 11.40 7.04 3.49
N PHE A 95 10.61 7.18 2.42
CA PHE A 95 10.27 8.51 1.89
C PHE A 95 9.49 9.38 2.88
N LEU A 96 8.88 8.81 3.92
CA LEU A 96 8.24 9.59 4.98
C LEU A 96 9.24 10.36 5.84
N GLN A 97 10.52 9.98 5.82
CA GLN A 97 11.61 10.69 6.49
C GLN A 97 12.09 11.92 5.70
N THR A 98 11.62 12.09 4.45
CA THR A 98 12.02 13.23 3.61
C THR A 98 11.35 14.52 4.12
N GLN A 99 12.15 15.58 4.28
CA GLN A 99 11.63 16.89 4.72
C GLN A 99 10.66 17.50 3.71
N GLY A 100 9.64 18.20 4.20
CA GLY A 100 8.68 18.95 3.38
C GLY A 100 7.47 18.14 2.88
N LEU A 101 7.33 16.88 3.27
CA LEU A 101 6.16 16.07 2.91
C LEU A 101 4.94 16.50 3.74
N SER A 102 3.85 16.92 3.08
CA SER A 102 2.58 17.19 3.77
C SER A 102 2.05 15.93 4.45
N LYS A 103 1.30 16.08 5.55
CA LYS A 103 0.71 14.95 6.27
C LYS A 103 -0.37 14.24 5.46
N LEU A 104 -1.10 14.96 4.61
CA LEU A 104 -2.01 14.37 3.63
C LEU A 104 -1.27 13.45 2.65
N SER A 105 -0.14 13.91 2.10
CA SER A 105 0.70 13.10 1.21
C SER A 105 1.28 11.89 1.95
N ALA A 106 1.77 12.08 3.18
CA ALA A 106 2.27 11.02 4.04
C ALA A 106 1.22 9.92 4.27
N TYR A 107 -0.01 10.31 4.61
CA TYR A 107 -1.15 9.39 4.78
C TYR A 107 -1.41 8.59 3.49
N SER A 108 -1.60 9.30 2.37
CA SER A 108 -1.93 8.69 1.08
C SER A 108 -0.85 7.70 0.62
N LEU A 109 0.41 8.09 0.74
CA LEU A 109 1.54 7.26 0.37
C LEU A 109 1.69 6.05 1.31
N SER A 110 1.42 6.20 2.61
CA SER A 110 1.42 5.08 3.56
C SER A 110 0.38 4.03 3.20
N VAL A 111 -0.86 4.46 2.88
CA VAL A 111 -1.92 3.54 2.43
C VAL A 111 -1.56 2.84 1.13
N LYS A 112 -0.93 3.57 0.19
CA LYS A 112 -0.47 2.99 -1.08
C LYS A 112 0.65 1.98 -0.87
N ASP A 113 1.60 2.28 0.02
CA ASP A 113 2.71 1.38 0.34
C ASP A 113 2.24 0.10 1.06
N GLY A 114 1.33 0.23 2.02
CA GLY A 114 0.74 -0.90 2.74
C GLY A 114 -0.05 -1.87 1.84
N LYS A 115 -0.37 -1.49 0.60
CA LYS A 115 -1.03 -2.32 -0.41
C LYS A 115 -0.05 -2.92 -1.43
N ARG A 116 1.27 -2.69 -1.29
CA ARG A 116 2.26 -3.27 -2.20
C ARG A 116 2.29 -4.79 -2.09
N ASN A 117 2.42 -5.44 -3.23
CA ASN A 117 2.66 -6.89 -3.35
C ASN A 117 4.07 -7.20 -3.89
N ARG A 118 4.87 -6.16 -4.13
CA ARG A 118 6.21 -6.24 -4.68
C ARG A 118 7.21 -5.74 -3.64
N ILE A 119 8.09 -6.63 -3.22
CA ILE A 119 9.21 -6.30 -2.34
C ILE A 119 10.40 -5.81 -3.17
N MET A 120 11.13 -4.86 -2.64
CA MET A 120 12.38 -4.36 -3.21
C MET A 120 13.56 -4.86 -2.39
N LYS A 121 14.79 -4.57 -2.83
CA LYS A 121 15.96 -5.04 -2.09
C LYS A 121 16.12 -4.33 -0.75
N GLU A 122 15.73 -3.06 -0.72
CA GLU A 122 15.78 -2.21 0.46
C GLU A 122 14.92 -2.78 1.58
N ASP A 123 13.69 -3.20 1.26
CA ASP A 123 12.78 -3.87 2.19
C ASP A 123 13.39 -5.14 2.85
N LEU A 124 14.38 -5.79 2.21
CA LEU A 124 15.03 -6.97 2.77
C LEU A 124 16.07 -6.61 3.84
N TRP A 125 16.92 -5.61 3.57
CA TRP A 125 18.02 -5.24 4.47
C TRP A 125 17.69 -4.09 5.42
N ASP A 126 16.54 -3.43 5.26
CA ASP A 126 16.09 -2.36 6.16
C ASP A 126 15.66 -2.87 7.53
N HIS A 127 15.38 -4.17 7.66
CA HIS A 127 14.85 -4.77 8.89
C HIS A 127 15.47 -6.15 9.15
N ALA A 128 15.42 -6.56 10.42
CA ALA A 128 15.62 -7.96 10.77
C ALA A 128 14.41 -8.80 10.34
N TRP A 129 14.63 -10.10 10.18
CA TRP A 129 13.58 -11.07 9.84
C TRP A 129 13.57 -12.21 10.84
N GLU A 130 12.38 -12.64 11.25
CA GLU A 130 12.16 -13.89 11.98
C GLU A 130 12.02 -15.03 11.00
N PHE A 131 12.80 -16.08 11.20
CA PHE A 131 12.77 -17.30 10.42
C PHE A 131 12.18 -18.45 11.25
N HIS A 132 11.35 -19.27 10.64
CA HIS A 132 10.92 -20.55 11.20
C HIS A 132 10.54 -21.54 10.09
N PHE A 133 10.64 -22.83 10.38
CA PHE A 133 10.13 -23.89 9.52
C PHE A 133 8.61 -24.00 9.66
N ARG A 134 7.92 -24.23 8.54
CA ARG A 134 6.48 -24.42 8.53
C ARG A 134 6.08 -25.85 8.85
N GLU A 135 4.88 -25.98 9.39
CA GLU A 135 4.16 -27.25 9.43
C GLU A 135 3.87 -27.66 7.99
N ALA A 136 4.46 -28.75 7.52
CA ALA A 136 4.40 -29.10 6.11
C ALA A 136 3.04 -29.74 5.74
N PHE A 137 2.05 -28.88 5.52
CA PHE A 137 0.75 -29.25 4.96
C PHE A 137 0.80 -29.34 3.44
N LYS A 138 1.26 -30.48 2.92
CA LYS A 138 0.78 -30.96 1.61
C LYS A 138 0.91 -32.46 1.35
N PHE A 139 1.66 -33.20 2.18
CA PHE A 139 1.88 -34.63 1.97
C PHE A 139 1.98 -35.47 3.27
N ASN A 140 1.43 -35.01 4.41
CA ASN A 140 1.62 -35.68 5.71
C ASN A 140 3.08 -35.83 6.16
N PHE A 141 3.98 -34.99 5.65
CA PHE A 141 5.34 -34.92 6.18
C PHE A 141 5.39 -33.68 7.05
N GLU A 142 5.39 -33.84 8.37
CA GLU A 142 5.79 -32.77 9.28
C GLU A 142 7.22 -32.31 8.91
N ALA A 143 7.59 -31.08 9.25
CA ALA A 143 9.01 -30.73 9.23
C ALA A 143 9.75 -31.82 10.03
N PRO A 144 10.82 -32.45 9.49
CA PRO A 144 11.48 -33.55 10.16
C PRO A 144 11.77 -33.17 11.62
N GLU A 145 11.52 -34.10 12.54
CA GLU A 145 11.62 -33.86 13.98
C GLU A 145 12.93 -33.17 14.37
N TYR A 146 14.03 -33.55 13.70
CA TYR A 146 15.32 -32.88 13.79
C TYR A 146 15.24 -31.36 13.65
N TRP A 147 14.58 -30.83 12.62
CA TRP A 147 14.49 -29.38 12.39
C TRP A 147 13.55 -28.69 13.37
N ARG A 148 12.48 -29.37 13.81
CA ARG A 148 11.57 -28.82 14.83
C ARG A 148 12.25 -28.69 16.19
N ASN A 149 13.09 -29.65 16.56
CA ASN A 149 13.82 -29.62 17.82
C ASN A 149 14.89 -28.51 17.85
N LEU A 150 15.31 -28.02 16.68
CA LEU A 150 16.26 -26.91 16.55
C LEU A 150 15.60 -25.55 16.34
N ASP A 151 14.28 -25.51 16.09
CA ASP A 151 13.55 -24.30 15.81
C ASP A 151 12.79 -23.83 17.07
N PRO A 152 13.21 -22.72 17.69
CA PRO A 152 12.58 -22.18 18.89
C PRO A 152 11.08 -21.93 18.77
N TYR A 153 10.59 -21.65 17.55
CA TYR A 153 9.16 -21.49 17.29
C TYR A 153 8.38 -22.75 17.68
N TRP A 154 8.96 -23.93 17.48
CA TRP A 154 8.34 -25.23 17.76
C TRP A 154 8.56 -25.69 19.20
N THR A 155 9.71 -25.37 19.80
CA THR A 155 10.00 -25.74 21.19
C THR A 155 9.30 -24.84 22.21
N GLY A 156 8.67 -23.75 21.76
CA GLY A 156 8.00 -22.78 22.62
C GLY A 156 8.98 -21.84 23.33
N GLU A 157 10.24 -21.80 22.88
CA GLU A 157 11.23 -20.86 23.37
C GLU A 157 10.96 -19.45 22.85
N HIS A 158 11.19 -18.44 23.70
CA HIS A 158 10.94 -17.04 23.33
C HIS A 158 11.93 -16.48 22.29
N SER A 159 13.04 -17.16 22.00
CA SER A 159 14.09 -16.67 21.11
C SER A 159 13.82 -17.09 19.67
N THR A 160 13.24 -16.22 18.85
CA THR A 160 13.07 -16.46 17.41
C THR A 160 14.42 -16.45 16.67
N MET A 161 14.60 -17.32 15.67
CA MET A 161 15.77 -17.26 14.79
C MET A 161 15.75 -15.99 13.94
N ARG A 162 16.75 -15.10 14.09
CA ARG A 162 16.84 -13.88 13.28
C ARG A 162 17.68 -14.09 12.02
N ARG A 163 17.29 -13.41 10.95
CA ARG A 163 18.02 -13.34 9.68
C ARG A 163 18.19 -11.89 9.29
N TYR A 164 19.38 -11.55 8.82
CA TYR A 164 19.75 -10.20 8.40
C TYR A 164 20.21 -10.25 6.96
N PHE A 165 19.55 -9.50 6.08
CA PHE A 165 19.92 -9.39 4.69
C PHE A 165 20.86 -8.20 4.52
N HIS A 166 21.82 -8.30 3.60
CA HIS A 166 22.83 -7.29 3.39
C HIS A 166 22.80 -6.71 1.97
N PRO A 167 23.24 -5.45 1.77
CA PRO A 167 23.30 -4.79 0.45
C PRO A 167 24.08 -5.54 -0.62
N ASP A 168 25.10 -6.29 -0.22
CA ASP A 168 25.96 -7.09 -1.11
C ASP A 168 25.29 -8.37 -1.63
N GLY A 169 24.06 -8.67 -1.19
CA GLY A 169 23.35 -9.88 -1.57
C GLY A 169 23.56 -11.05 -0.59
N SER A 170 24.31 -10.87 0.49
CA SER A 170 24.51 -11.87 1.52
C SER A 170 23.45 -11.84 2.63
N GLN A 171 23.43 -12.87 3.46
CA GLN A 171 22.57 -13.03 4.61
C GLN A 171 23.40 -13.55 5.79
N THR A 172 23.10 -13.06 7.00
CA THR A 172 23.65 -13.57 8.26
C THR A 172 22.53 -13.96 9.23
N ALA A 173 22.89 -14.64 10.31
CA ALA A 173 22.01 -14.98 11.42
C ALA A 173 22.70 -14.69 12.76
N ASP A 174 21.97 -14.90 13.85
CA ASP A 174 22.53 -14.80 15.20
C ASP A 174 23.61 -15.88 15.45
N LEU A 175 24.59 -15.55 16.30
CA LEU A 175 25.75 -16.42 16.58
C LEU A 175 25.37 -17.80 17.16
N ASN A 176 24.26 -17.86 17.89
CA ASN A 176 23.80 -19.09 18.56
C ASN A 176 22.77 -19.87 17.74
N ASP A 177 22.52 -19.47 16.50
CA ASP A 177 21.56 -20.15 15.64
C ASP A 177 22.12 -21.52 15.20
N GLN A 178 21.52 -22.59 15.72
CA GLN A 178 21.96 -23.97 15.46
C GLN A 178 21.58 -24.48 14.06
N VAL A 179 20.65 -23.79 13.38
CA VAL A 179 20.22 -24.08 12.01
C VAL A 179 21.11 -23.34 11.01
N TRP A 180 21.84 -22.33 11.45
CA TRP A 180 22.73 -21.51 10.62
C TRP A 180 24.08 -22.17 10.36
N GLY A 181 24.54 -22.14 9.11
CA GLY A 181 25.86 -22.63 8.70
C GLY A 181 25.85 -23.60 7.50
N GLY A 182 27.01 -23.78 6.87
CA GLY A 182 27.23 -24.83 5.86
C GLY A 182 26.69 -24.56 4.44
N HIS A 183 26.20 -23.36 4.14
CA HIS A 183 25.71 -22.98 2.81
C HIS A 183 26.25 -21.61 2.40
N GLU A 184 26.35 -21.36 1.08
CA GLU A 184 26.36 -19.99 0.56
C GLU A 184 25.14 -19.30 1.14
N SER A 185 25.21 -18.05 1.60
CA SER A 185 24.07 -17.37 2.24
C SER A 185 23.66 -16.18 1.41
N CYS A 186 23.33 -16.41 0.14
CA CYS A 186 23.05 -15.34 -0.82
C CYS A 186 21.57 -15.32 -1.19
N TYR A 187 21.02 -14.12 -1.39
CA TYR A 187 19.63 -13.94 -1.80
C TYR A 187 19.51 -13.24 -3.15
N SER A 188 18.38 -13.45 -3.80
CA SER A 188 18.02 -12.77 -5.05
C SER A 188 16.51 -12.52 -5.13
N ILE A 189 16.13 -11.41 -5.78
CA ILE A 189 14.75 -11.10 -6.14
C ILE A 189 14.57 -11.40 -7.62
N VAL A 190 13.67 -12.31 -7.95
CA VAL A 190 13.36 -12.64 -9.34
C VAL A 190 12.04 -12.00 -9.71
N THR A 191 12.05 -11.12 -10.69
CA THR A 191 10.84 -10.49 -11.25
C THR A 191 10.78 -10.78 -12.75
N SER A 192 9.65 -11.30 -13.22
CA SER A 192 9.38 -11.52 -14.64
C SER A 192 8.06 -10.89 -15.03
N PHE A 193 8.00 -10.37 -16.25
CA PHE A 193 6.85 -9.68 -16.81
C PHE A 193 6.31 -10.46 -18.02
N LEU A 194 5.01 -10.35 -18.25
CA LEU A 194 4.34 -10.72 -19.48
C LEU A 194 4.55 -9.63 -20.54
N ALA A 195 4.25 -9.95 -21.79
CA ALA A 195 4.42 -9.01 -22.92
C ALA A 195 3.56 -7.74 -22.80
N ASP A 196 2.46 -7.80 -22.04
CA ASP A 196 1.58 -6.67 -21.73
C ASP A 196 2.06 -5.82 -20.54
N GLY A 197 3.23 -6.13 -19.97
CA GLY A 197 3.79 -5.45 -18.80
C GLY A 197 3.26 -5.96 -17.46
N ASN A 198 2.31 -6.90 -17.46
CA ASN A 198 1.81 -7.49 -16.21
C ASN A 198 2.86 -8.41 -15.58
N MET A 199 2.97 -8.36 -14.26
CA MET A 199 3.95 -9.15 -13.54
C MET A 199 3.54 -10.63 -13.50
N ARG A 200 4.38 -11.51 -14.06
CA ARG A 200 4.14 -12.95 -14.12
C ARG A 200 4.60 -13.67 -12.86
N LYS A 201 5.81 -13.35 -12.40
CA LYS A 201 6.41 -13.94 -11.20
C LYS A 201 7.19 -12.86 -10.47
N HIS A 202 7.04 -12.83 -9.16
CA HIS A 202 7.86 -12.04 -8.27
C HIS A 202 8.05 -12.84 -6.98
N TYR A 203 9.30 -13.19 -6.68
CA TYR A 203 9.65 -14.02 -5.54
C TYR A 203 11.06 -13.72 -5.06
N VAL A 204 11.31 -14.02 -3.80
CA VAL A 204 12.65 -14.02 -3.21
C VAL A 204 13.17 -15.45 -3.17
N ARG A 205 14.45 -15.63 -3.42
CA ARG A 205 15.12 -16.92 -3.34
C ARG A 205 16.41 -16.81 -2.56
N ILE A 206 16.60 -17.72 -1.62
CA ILE A 206 17.84 -17.90 -0.87
C ILE A 206 18.57 -19.08 -1.50
N ASN A 207 19.76 -18.84 -2.05
CA ASN A 207 20.57 -19.84 -2.75
C ASN A 207 19.77 -20.66 -3.77
N ARG A 208 19.84 -21.99 -3.66
CA ARG A 208 19.11 -22.95 -4.48
C ARG A 208 17.81 -23.43 -3.85
N TRP A 209 17.41 -22.91 -2.69
CA TRP A 209 16.17 -23.29 -2.00
C TRP A 209 14.91 -22.91 -2.80
N PRO A 210 13.74 -23.49 -2.46
CA PRO A 210 12.50 -23.19 -3.16
C PRO A 210 12.15 -21.69 -3.13
N PRO A 211 11.62 -21.14 -4.23
CA PRO A 211 11.13 -19.76 -4.30
C PRO A 211 10.13 -19.43 -3.18
N MET A 212 10.29 -18.26 -2.56
CA MET A 212 9.35 -17.74 -1.58
C MET A 212 8.39 -16.73 -2.22
N ARG A 213 7.09 -16.94 -2.00
CA ARG A 213 6.08 -15.93 -2.29
C ARG A 213 6.21 -14.81 -1.28
N VAL A 214 5.94 -13.59 -1.73
CA VAL A 214 6.03 -12.40 -0.89
C VAL A 214 4.66 -11.77 -0.74
N ALA A 215 4.32 -11.36 0.47
CA ALA A 215 3.08 -10.70 0.79
C ALA A 215 3.29 -9.62 1.86
N ARG A 216 2.44 -8.58 1.81
CA ARG A 216 2.35 -7.59 2.89
C ARG A 216 1.38 -8.07 3.96
N ARG A 217 1.76 -7.94 5.22
CA ARG A 217 0.95 -8.25 6.39
C ARG A 217 0.03 -7.07 6.74
N GLN A 218 -0.98 -7.31 7.57
CA GLN A 218 -1.95 -6.29 7.99
C GLN A 218 -1.31 -5.14 8.80
N ASP A 219 -0.25 -5.44 9.53
CA ASP A 219 0.60 -4.48 10.25
C ASP A 219 1.61 -3.77 9.32
N TRP A 220 1.52 -3.96 8.00
CA TRP A 220 2.52 -3.47 7.04
C TRP A 220 3.91 -4.07 7.24
N GLY A 221 4.01 -5.21 7.93
CA GLY A 221 5.16 -6.10 7.82
C GLY A 221 5.23 -6.77 6.44
N TRP A 222 6.36 -7.38 6.14
CA TRP A 222 6.52 -8.30 5.03
C TRP A 222 6.51 -9.75 5.53
N GLU A 223 5.94 -10.64 4.73
CA GLU A 223 6.08 -12.08 4.89
C GLU A 223 6.66 -12.65 3.59
N MET A 224 7.67 -13.52 3.72
CA MET A 224 8.15 -14.35 2.62
C MET A 224 8.04 -15.81 3.01
N SER A 225 7.35 -16.61 2.21
CA SER A 225 7.10 -17.99 2.58
C SER A 225 7.02 -18.94 1.39
N ASN A 226 7.37 -20.20 1.67
CA ASN A 226 7.13 -21.33 0.79
C ASN A 226 6.54 -22.49 1.61
N HIS A 227 6.60 -23.71 1.09
CA HIS A 227 6.03 -24.89 1.77
C HIS A 227 6.92 -25.45 2.90
N LEU A 228 8.15 -24.97 3.03
CA LEU A 228 9.14 -25.45 4.00
C LEU A 228 9.36 -24.46 5.14
N TYR A 229 9.39 -23.16 4.84
CA TYR A 229 9.77 -22.15 5.82
C TYR A 229 9.12 -20.80 5.55
N CYS A 230 9.21 -19.93 6.55
CA CYS A 230 8.66 -18.59 6.57
C CYS A 230 9.68 -17.59 7.11
N TYR A 231 9.65 -16.38 6.55
CA TYR A 231 10.32 -15.20 7.04
C TYR A 231 9.27 -14.12 7.30
N SER A 232 9.30 -13.52 8.48
CA SER A 232 8.44 -12.39 8.86
C SER A 232 9.31 -11.19 9.23
N SER A 233 9.07 -10.04 8.63
CA SER A 233 9.82 -8.84 8.99
C SER A 233 9.47 -8.38 10.41
N VAL A 234 10.46 -7.82 11.08
CA VAL A 234 10.45 -7.60 12.52
C VAL A 234 10.19 -6.13 12.81
N PRO A 235 9.13 -5.78 13.58
CA PRO A 235 8.91 -4.40 13.99
C PRO A 235 10.13 -3.83 14.72
N ASP A 236 10.63 -2.69 14.23
CA ASP A 236 11.88 -2.07 14.65
C ASP A 236 11.68 -0.64 15.18
N ALA A 237 10.44 -0.27 15.52
CA ALA A 237 10.09 1.08 16.01
C ALA A 237 10.88 1.52 17.27
N HIS A 238 11.36 0.55 18.06
CA HIS A 238 12.15 0.78 19.27
C HIS A 238 13.65 1.00 18.97
N ILE A 239 14.10 0.71 17.74
CA ILE A 239 15.49 0.83 17.31
C ILE A 239 15.70 2.22 16.72
N LYS A 240 16.78 2.89 17.13
CA LYS A 240 17.15 4.20 16.57
C LYS A 240 17.45 4.06 15.07
N GLY A 241 16.73 4.81 14.24
CA GLY A 241 16.85 4.71 12.78
C GLY A 241 16.10 3.53 12.17
N GLY A 242 15.31 2.79 12.97
CA GLY A 242 14.37 1.81 12.48
C GLY A 242 13.27 2.44 11.62
N THR A 243 12.57 1.58 10.91
CA THR A 243 11.54 1.99 9.95
C THR A 243 10.13 2.02 10.54
N GLY A 244 9.93 1.45 11.73
CA GLY A 244 8.66 1.48 12.43
C GLY A 244 8.23 2.89 12.84
N PRO A 245 6.92 3.13 12.98
CA PRO A 245 6.40 4.41 13.43
C PRO A 245 6.85 4.68 14.87
N TYR A 246 7.61 5.76 15.07
CA TYR A 246 7.85 6.28 16.42
C TYR A 246 6.60 7.03 16.87
N LEU A 247 5.73 6.34 17.60
CA LEU A 247 4.60 6.95 18.28
C LEU A 247 5.05 7.27 19.70
N PRO A 248 5.16 8.55 20.12
CA PRO A 248 5.32 8.85 21.53
C PRO A 248 4.15 8.20 22.27
N ILE A 249 4.48 7.38 23.27
CA ILE A 249 3.48 6.74 24.13
C ILE A 249 2.66 7.88 24.75
N LEU A 250 1.37 7.92 24.45
CA LEU A 250 0.40 8.85 25.05
C LEU A 250 0.25 8.59 26.54
#